data_AF-R9QQJ2-F1
#
_entry.id   AF-R9QQJ2-F1
#
_cell.length_a   1.000
_cell.length_b   1.000
_cell.length_c   1.000
_cell.angle_alpha   90.00
_cell.angle_beta   90.00
_cell.angle_gamma   90.00
#
_symmetry.space_group_name_H-M   'P 1'
#
loop_
_entity.id
_entity.type
_entity.pdbx_description
1 polymer ?
#
loop_
_entity_poly.entity_id
_entity_poly.type
_entity_poly.pdbx_seq_one_letter_code
_entity_poly.pdbx_strand_id
1 'polypeptide(L)'
;MSQSLADSLPGKGGSGLRVWLKSSAYTRRLLLGEGGDPWLGAAQFLAWFSQAQGVLRPDVAVVEVGELFDAWLARHPELRAELGAKRRLSYPLRRLLELEGPRQLLAEVVEAVIANLRGQTPLVLAMPSPKHWLLHANQLAGRSDVELDPDGIEDAAMYMADLLRSVSASPVGGVLLEEHPDDAQMGETDLERYRPLINVAHHYRWSLALRPRSSGVLESPVLGEFDAVLSRDVNGGPAGLHRGGCEPAPVGPARRCRPWRKGSSTSPKCRPTSGPSLSWKAWLV
;
A
#
# COMPACT_ATOMS: atom_id res chain seq x y z
N MET A 1 -0.77 -15.68 19.44
CA MET A 1 -0.12 -14.41 19.06
C MET A 1 -0.15 -14.34 17.54
N SER A 2 -0.82 -13.35 16.97
CA SER A 2 -0.95 -13.15 15.51
C SER A 2 0.40 -12.70 14.93
N GLN A 3 0.81 -13.27 13.79
CA GLN A 3 2.02 -12.82 13.09
C GLN A 3 1.80 -11.41 12.53
N SER A 4 2.75 -10.50 12.75
CA SER A 4 2.72 -9.17 12.14
C SER A 4 3.21 -9.24 10.69
N LEU A 5 2.64 -8.42 9.80
CA LEU A 5 3.17 -8.28 8.44
C LEU A 5 4.64 -7.83 8.48
N ALA A 6 5.00 -6.96 9.44
CA ALA A 6 6.36 -6.48 9.62
C ALA A 6 7.39 -7.61 9.84
N ASP A 7 7.00 -8.73 10.46
CA ASP A 7 7.85 -9.90 10.69
C ASP A 7 8.01 -10.76 9.43
N SER A 8 7.14 -10.52 8.45
CA SER A 8 7.03 -11.25 7.20
C SER A 8 7.75 -10.54 6.04
N LEU A 9 8.17 -9.29 6.24
CA LEU A 9 8.89 -8.49 5.26
C LEU A 9 10.37 -8.92 5.14
N PRO A 10 11.04 -8.66 3.99
CA PRO A 10 12.43 -9.05 3.76
C PRO A 10 13.38 -8.55 4.84
N GLY A 11 14.31 -9.41 5.26
CA GLY A 11 15.37 -9.07 6.23
C GLY A 11 15.05 -9.33 7.70
N LYS A 12 13.85 -9.81 8.05
CA LYS A 12 13.46 -10.14 9.44
C LYS A 12 13.40 -11.64 9.80
N GLY A 13 14.11 -12.49 9.05
CA GLY A 13 14.50 -13.83 9.54
C GLY A 13 13.57 -15.02 9.23
N GLY A 14 12.75 -14.97 8.18
CA GLY A 14 12.02 -16.14 7.69
C GLY A 14 12.76 -16.88 6.56
N SER A 15 12.95 -18.20 6.69
CA SER A 15 13.44 -19.06 5.60
C SER A 15 12.28 -19.49 4.70
N GLY A 16 12.12 -18.84 3.54
CA GLY A 16 11.13 -19.22 2.52
C GLY A 16 10.76 -18.05 1.60
N LEU A 17 10.48 -18.34 0.31
CA LEU A 17 9.89 -17.37 -0.61
C LEU A 17 8.46 -17.09 -0.13
N ARG A 18 8.16 -15.82 0.16
CA ARG A 18 6.80 -15.36 0.44
C ARG A 18 6.20 -14.67 -0.78
N VAL A 19 4.91 -14.83 -0.97
CA VAL A 19 4.18 -14.34 -2.14
C VAL A 19 3.11 -13.35 -1.69
N TRP A 20 3.33 -12.08 -2.02
CA TRP A 20 2.29 -11.06 -2.00
C TRP A 20 1.66 -10.99 -3.39
N LEU A 21 0.44 -11.50 -3.53
CA LEU A 21 -0.27 -11.55 -4.81
C LEU A 21 -1.56 -10.73 -4.77
N LYS A 22 -1.63 -9.72 -5.64
CA LYS A 22 -2.87 -9.01 -5.96
C LYS A 22 -3.72 -9.88 -6.88
N SER A 23 -4.69 -10.60 -6.30
CA SER A 23 -5.44 -11.62 -7.02
C SER A 23 -6.82 -11.17 -7.51
N SER A 24 -7.34 -10.02 -7.05
CA SER A 24 -8.74 -9.63 -7.23
C SER A 24 -9.21 -9.70 -8.69
N ALA A 25 -8.55 -8.98 -9.60
CA ALA A 25 -8.94 -8.94 -11.00
C ALA A 25 -8.92 -10.32 -11.68
N TYR A 26 -7.95 -11.17 -11.34
CA TYR A 26 -7.85 -12.52 -11.86
C TYR A 26 -8.95 -13.43 -11.31
N THR A 27 -9.13 -13.47 -9.99
CA THR A 27 -10.06 -14.39 -9.33
C THR A 27 -11.51 -13.96 -9.50
N ARG A 28 -11.81 -12.66 -9.66
CA ARG A 28 -13.15 -12.20 -10.05
C ARG A 28 -13.57 -12.77 -11.40
N ARG A 29 -12.72 -12.63 -12.43
CA ARG A 29 -12.98 -13.21 -13.76
C ARG A 29 -13.10 -14.74 -13.70
N LEU A 30 -12.22 -15.40 -12.96
CA LEU A 30 -12.17 -16.86 -12.88
C LEU A 30 -13.36 -17.47 -12.11
N LEU A 31 -13.71 -16.89 -10.96
CA LEU A 31 -14.64 -17.51 -10.01
C LEU A 31 -16.07 -16.97 -10.11
N LEU A 32 -16.22 -15.71 -10.52
CA LEU A 32 -17.54 -15.05 -10.61
C LEU A 32 -18.00 -14.87 -12.07
N GLY A 33 -17.12 -15.09 -13.04
CA GLY A 33 -17.39 -14.83 -14.44
C GLY A 33 -17.35 -13.35 -14.81
N GLU A 34 -17.76 -13.04 -16.04
CA GLU A 34 -17.80 -11.67 -16.54
C GLU A 34 -18.87 -10.84 -15.82
N GLY A 35 -18.51 -9.64 -15.37
CA GLY A 35 -19.44 -8.76 -14.64
C GLY A 35 -19.70 -9.16 -13.18
N GLY A 36 -19.06 -10.22 -12.67
CA GLY A 36 -19.20 -10.65 -11.29
C GLY A 36 -18.72 -9.59 -10.27
N ASP A 37 -19.56 -9.32 -9.28
CA ASP A 37 -19.28 -8.38 -8.19
C ASP A 37 -19.22 -9.10 -6.84
N PRO A 38 -18.04 -9.21 -6.18
CA PRO A 38 -17.94 -9.79 -4.84
C PRO A 38 -18.49 -8.85 -3.76
N TRP A 39 -18.70 -7.56 -4.05
CA TRP A 39 -19.08 -6.54 -3.09
C TRP A 39 -20.60 -6.42 -2.86
N LEU A 40 -21.38 -7.44 -3.21
CA LEU A 40 -22.82 -7.47 -2.95
C LEU A 40 -23.15 -7.54 -1.44
N GLY A 41 -22.23 -8.05 -0.63
CA GLY A 41 -22.34 -8.16 0.82
C GLY A 41 -21.15 -8.93 1.40
N ALA A 42 -20.96 -8.84 2.72
CA ALA A 42 -19.80 -9.45 3.38
C ALA A 42 -19.74 -10.98 3.21
N ALA A 43 -20.89 -11.66 3.19
CA ALA A 43 -20.95 -13.10 2.98
C ALA A 43 -20.52 -13.49 1.55
N GLN A 44 -20.95 -12.74 0.53
CA GLN A 44 -20.56 -12.99 -0.87
C GLN A 44 -19.07 -12.71 -1.06
N PHE A 45 -18.58 -11.60 -0.48
CA PHE A 45 -17.17 -11.27 -0.51
C PHE A 45 -16.34 -12.37 0.15
N LEU A 46 -16.72 -12.84 1.34
CA LEU A 46 -16.00 -13.88 2.05
C LEU A 46 -16.00 -15.22 1.29
N ALA A 47 -17.12 -15.60 0.68
CA ALA A 47 -17.21 -16.81 -0.13
C ALA A 47 -16.21 -16.77 -1.30
N TRP A 48 -16.19 -15.68 -2.07
CA TRP A 48 -15.22 -15.46 -3.14
C TRP A 48 -13.77 -15.41 -2.62
N PHE A 49 -13.53 -14.66 -1.55
CA PHE A 49 -12.22 -14.47 -0.95
C PHE A 49 -11.62 -15.81 -0.47
N SER A 50 -12.41 -16.65 0.21
CA SER A 50 -11.96 -17.96 0.69
C SER A 50 -11.57 -18.91 -0.46
N GLN A 51 -12.32 -18.89 -1.56
CA GLN A 51 -11.98 -19.65 -2.77
C GLN A 51 -10.68 -19.14 -3.40
N ALA A 52 -10.53 -17.82 -3.53
CA ALA A 52 -9.31 -17.20 -4.04
C ALA A 52 -8.08 -17.58 -3.20
N GLN A 53 -8.19 -17.55 -1.87
CA GLN A 53 -7.13 -17.96 -0.95
C GLN A 53 -6.82 -19.46 -1.08
N GLY A 54 -7.83 -20.32 -1.26
CA GLY A 54 -7.64 -21.77 -1.43
C GLY A 54 -6.88 -22.15 -2.71
N VAL A 55 -7.13 -21.41 -3.81
CA VAL A 55 -6.50 -21.64 -5.11
C VAL A 55 -5.08 -21.08 -5.16
N LEU A 56 -4.89 -19.85 -4.69
CA LEU A 56 -3.63 -19.12 -4.89
C LEU A 56 -2.67 -19.20 -3.70
N ARG A 57 -3.20 -19.43 -2.50
CA ARG A 57 -2.44 -19.54 -1.23
C ARG A 57 -1.39 -18.43 -1.04
N PRO A 58 -1.76 -17.15 -1.18
CA PRO A 58 -0.82 -16.06 -0.94
C PRO A 58 -0.42 -15.97 0.54
N ASP A 59 0.79 -15.49 0.80
CA ASP A 59 1.28 -15.23 2.16
C ASP A 59 0.75 -13.91 2.75
N VAL A 60 0.06 -13.12 1.95
CA VAL A 60 -0.60 -11.86 2.33
C VAL A 60 -2.01 -11.86 1.78
N ALA A 61 -2.99 -11.63 2.65
CA ALA A 61 -4.37 -11.42 2.29
C ALA A 61 -4.57 -9.96 1.89
N VAL A 62 -5.19 -9.70 0.74
CA VAL A 62 -5.40 -8.34 0.23
C VAL A 62 -6.88 -8.07 0.05
N VAL A 63 -7.35 -6.93 0.55
CA VAL A 63 -8.68 -6.37 0.30
C VAL A 63 -8.51 -5.06 -0.46
N GLU A 64 -9.11 -5.00 -1.66
CA GLU A 64 -9.02 -3.86 -2.58
C GLU A 64 -10.06 -2.80 -2.23
N VAL A 65 -9.69 -1.84 -1.38
CA VAL A 65 -10.63 -0.84 -0.87
C VAL A 65 -11.19 0.04 -2.00
N GLY A 66 -10.39 0.40 -2.99
CA GLY A 66 -10.86 1.17 -4.15
C GLY A 66 -11.98 0.46 -4.93
N GLU A 67 -11.83 -0.86 -5.14
CA GLU A 67 -12.80 -1.66 -5.89
C GLU A 67 -14.18 -1.69 -5.22
N LEU A 68 -14.24 -1.63 -3.89
CA LEU A 68 -15.50 -1.54 -3.14
C LEU A 68 -16.29 -0.28 -3.51
N PHE A 69 -15.63 0.88 -3.52
CA PHE A 69 -16.30 2.14 -3.83
C PHE A 69 -16.72 2.21 -5.31
N ASP A 70 -15.91 1.66 -6.22
CA ASP A 70 -16.28 1.55 -7.64
C ASP A 70 -17.48 0.63 -7.85
N ALA A 71 -17.50 -0.55 -7.21
CA ALA A 71 -18.61 -1.49 -7.25
C ALA A 71 -19.88 -0.89 -6.62
N TRP A 72 -19.73 -0.09 -5.56
CA TRP A 72 -20.85 0.63 -4.96
C TRP A 72 -21.46 1.64 -5.94
N LEU A 73 -20.65 2.50 -6.55
CA LEU A 73 -21.14 3.49 -7.53
C LEU A 73 -21.69 2.86 -8.81
N ALA A 74 -21.21 1.69 -9.21
CA ALA A 74 -21.78 0.95 -10.33
C ALA A 74 -23.23 0.51 -10.06
N ARG A 75 -23.55 0.14 -8.80
CA ARG A 75 -24.90 -0.23 -8.36
C ARG A 75 -25.78 0.96 -8.00
N HIS A 76 -25.16 2.09 -7.67
CA HIS A 76 -25.83 3.33 -7.25
C HIS A 76 -25.43 4.51 -8.15
N PRO A 77 -25.74 4.46 -9.47
CA PRO A 77 -25.31 5.48 -10.43
C PRO A 77 -25.86 6.88 -10.11
N GLU A 78 -26.99 6.97 -9.40
CA GLU A 78 -27.60 8.22 -8.94
C GLU A 78 -26.65 9.06 -8.05
N LEU A 79 -25.76 8.40 -7.30
CA LEU A 79 -24.84 9.07 -6.37
C LEU A 79 -23.74 9.87 -7.09
N ARG A 80 -23.49 9.59 -8.37
CA ARG A 80 -22.48 10.32 -9.16
C ARG A 80 -22.79 11.81 -9.27
N ALA A 81 -24.07 12.17 -9.33
CA ALA A 81 -24.48 13.58 -9.36
C ALA A 81 -24.10 14.31 -8.07
N GLU A 82 -24.14 13.62 -6.92
CA GLU A 82 -23.77 14.20 -5.63
C GLU A 82 -22.28 14.50 -5.52
N LEU A 83 -21.43 13.66 -6.13
CA LEU A 83 -19.97 13.89 -6.16
C LEU A 83 -19.62 15.22 -6.84
N GLY A 84 -20.42 15.62 -7.83
CA GLY A 84 -20.27 16.88 -8.58
C GLY A 84 -20.80 18.14 -7.88
N ALA A 85 -21.47 18.02 -6.74
CA ALA A 85 -22.27 19.11 -6.16
C ALA A 85 -21.48 20.35 -5.72
N LYS A 86 -20.17 20.23 -5.45
CA LYS A 86 -19.30 21.38 -5.11
C LYS A 86 -18.02 21.39 -5.92
N ARG A 87 -17.58 22.58 -6.32
CA ARG A 87 -16.41 22.78 -7.20
C ARG A 87 -15.04 22.46 -6.59
N ARG A 88 -14.92 22.46 -5.24
CA ARG A 88 -13.63 22.21 -4.56
C ARG A 88 -13.04 20.86 -5.03
N LEU A 89 -11.74 20.86 -5.33
CA LEU A 89 -10.99 19.70 -5.85
C LEU A 89 -11.19 18.44 -5.01
N SER A 90 -11.05 18.55 -3.70
CA SER A 90 -11.12 17.42 -2.76
C SER A 90 -12.55 16.99 -2.39
N TYR A 91 -13.57 17.73 -2.82
CA TYR A 91 -14.96 17.43 -2.46
C TYR A 91 -15.49 16.10 -3.00
N PRO A 92 -15.28 15.71 -4.28
CA PRO A 92 -15.78 14.44 -4.78
C PRO A 92 -15.25 13.24 -3.99
N LEU A 93 -13.94 13.23 -3.69
CA LEU A 93 -13.34 12.15 -2.91
C LEU A 93 -13.86 12.15 -1.48
N ARG A 94 -13.94 13.31 -0.83
CA ARG A 94 -14.55 13.43 0.49
C ARG A 94 -15.95 12.83 0.51
N ARG A 95 -16.81 13.26 -0.43
CA ARG A 95 -18.20 12.81 -0.49
C ARG A 95 -18.30 11.31 -0.74
N LEU A 96 -17.43 10.77 -1.61
CA LEU A 96 -17.34 9.33 -1.87
C LEU A 96 -16.99 8.54 -0.61
N LEU A 97 -15.96 8.98 0.14
CA LEU A 97 -15.50 8.28 1.35
C LEU A 97 -16.39 8.50 2.58
N GLU A 98 -17.30 9.47 2.53
CA GLU A 98 -18.36 9.71 3.54
C GLU A 98 -19.64 8.89 3.27
N LEU A 99 -19.70 8.08 2.21
CA LEU A 99 -20.85 7.22 1.98
C LEU A 99 -20.92 6.12 3.05
N GLU A 100 -21.99 6.11 3.84
CA GLU A 100 -22.18 5.15 4.94
C GLU A 100 -22.25 3.70 4.46
N GLY A 101 -22.94 3.44 3.36
CA GLY A 101 -23.11 2.09 2.79
C GLY A 101 -21.80 1.33 2.54
N PRO A 102 -20.86 1.85 1.71
CA PRO A 102 -19.58 1.20 1.49
C PRO A 102 -18.69 1.19 2.74
N ARG A 103 -18.77 2.19 3.64
CA ARG A 103 -18.03 2.14 4.92
C ARG A 103 -18.49 0.98 5.79
N GLN A 104 -19.80 0.79 5.92
CA GLN A 104 -20.38 -0.32 6.69
C GLN A 104 -20.01 -1.66 6.05
N LEU A 105 -20.14 -1.79 4.74
CA LEU A 105 -19.75 -3.01 4.03
C LEU A 105 -18.25 -3.30 4.17
N LEU A 106 -17.38 -2.28 4.13
CA LEU A 106 -15.94 -2.46 4.37
C LEU A 106 -15.69 -3.04 5.76
N ALA A 107 -16.33 -2.50 6.79
CA ALA A 107 -16.17 -2.98 8.17
C ALA A 107 -16.59 -4.45 8.30
N GLU A 108 -17.76 -4.81 7.76
CA GLU A 108 -18.26 -6.19 7.76
C GLU A 108 -17.35 -7.15 6.99
N VAL A 109 -16.83 -6.71 5.83
CA VAL A 109 -15.88 -7.50 5.03
C VAL A 109 -14.57 -7.72 5.80
N VAL A 110 -14.01 -6.66 6.39
CA VAL A 110 -12.77 -6.74 7.17
C VAL A 110 -12.94 -7.69 8.36
N GLU A 111 -14.05 -7.58 9.09
CA GLU A 111 -14.38 -8.48 10.20
C GLU A 111 -14.47 -9.94 9.72
N ALA A 112 -15.25 -10.20 8.67
CA ALA A 112 -15.45 -11.53 8.10
C ALA A 112 -14.14 -12.16 7.61
N VAL A 113 -13.31 -11.38 6.91
CA VAL A 113 -12.01 -11.83 6.40
C VAL A 113 -11.07 -12.15 7.56
N ILE A 114 -10.95 -11.27 8.56
CA ILE A 114 -10.07 -11.49 9.72
C ILE A 114 -10.47 -12.75 10.48
N ALA A 115 -11.77 -12.95 10.72
CA ALA A 115 -12.29 -14.15 11.36
C ALA A 115 -11.93 -15.42 10.57
N ASN A 116 -11.99 -15.35 9.24
CA ASN A 116 -11.62 -16.45 8.35
C ASN A 116 -10.12 -16.74 8.33
N LEU A 117 -9.26 -15.71 8.37
CA LEU A 117 -7.80 -15.87 8.35
C LEU A 117 -7.24 -16.43 9.67
N ARG A 118 -7.96 -16.30 10.79
CA ARG A 118 -7.59 -16.86 12.11
C ARG A 118 -6.16 -16.50 12.56
N GLY A 119 -5.67 -15.33 12.13
CA GLY A 119 -4.33 -14.83 12.44
C GLY A 119 -3.17 -15.58 11.76
N GLN A 120 -3.46 -16.44 10.77
CA GLN A 120 -2.44 -17.19 10.03
C GLN A 120 -1.82 -16.39 8.89
N THR A 121 -2.61 -15.52 8.25
CA THR A 121 -2.18 -14.67 7.15
C THR A 121 -2.48 -13.21 7.51
N PRO A 122 -1.52 -12.29 7.37
CA PRO A 122 -1.77 -10.87 7.61
C PRO A 122 -2.72 -10.30 6.54
N LEU A 123 -3.71 -9.52 6.99
CA LEU A 123 -4.60 -8.76 6.11
C LEU A 123 -3.98 -7.40 5.77
N VAL A 124 -3.94 -7.05 4.49
CA VAL A 124 -3.56 -5.74 3.98
C VAL A 124 -4.72 -5.09 3.27
N LEU A 125 -4.97 -3.82 3.60
CA LEU A 125 -5.88 -2.96 2.86
C LEU A 125 -5.11 -2.29 1.74
N ALA A 126 -5.37 -2.69 0.50
CA ALA A 126 -4.82 -2.05 -0.68
C ALA A 126 -5.72 -0.88 -1.09
N MET A 127 -5.10 0.30 -1.23
CA MET A 127 -5.77 1.55 -1.55
C MET A 127 -5.06 2.21 -2.72
N PRO A 128 -5.80 2.88 -3.62
CA PRO A 128 -5.15 3.78 -4.56
C PRO A 128 -4.39 4.88 -3.81
N SER A 129 -3.36 5.43 -4.42
CA SER A 129 -2.64 6.58 -3.88
C SER A 129 -3.60 7.77 -3.71
N PRO A 130 -3.37 8.67 -2.72
CA PRO A 130 -4.14 9.91 -2.59
C PRO A 130 -4.26 10.71 -3.89
N LYS A 131 -3.18 10.78 -4.66
CA LYS A 131 -3.16 11.46 -5.95
C LYS A 131 -4.12 10.80 -6.95
N HIS A 132 -4.01 9.48 -7.09
CA HIS A 132 -4.86 8.73 -8.00
C HIS A 132 -6.33 8.81 -7.62
N TRP A 133 -6.65 8.58 -6.35
CA TRP A 133 -8.04 8.50 -5.92
C TRP A 133 -8.73 9.87 -6.00
N LEU A 134 -7.98 10.94 -5.76
CA LEU A 134 -8.46 12.31 -5.93
C LEU A 134 -8.87 12.58 -7.39
N LEU A 135 -8.00 12.21 -8.34
CA LEU A 135 -8.32 12.36 -9.76
C LEU A 135 -9.52 11.50 -10.15
N HIS A 136 -9.50 10.21 -9.77
CA HIS A 136 -10.57 9.26 -10.08
C HIS A 136 -11.92 9.74 -9.57
N ALA A 137 -11.99 10.25 -8.33
CA ALA A 137 -13.22 10.81 -7.78
C ALA A 137 -13.72 12.05 -8.55
N ASN A 138 -12.81 12.89 -9.07
CA ASN A 138 -13.19 14.02 -9.92
C ASN A 138 -13.70 13.55 -11.30
N GLN A 139 -13.10 12.52 -11.88
CA GLN A 139 -13.59 11.90 -13.12
C GLN A 139 -14.98 11.29 -12.94
N LEU A 140 -15.21 10.59 -11.82
CA LEU A 140 -16.54 10.08 -11.45
C LEU A 140 -17.58 11.20 -11.27
N ALA A 141 -17.14 12.40 -10.88
CA ALA A 141 -17.95 13.61 -10.80
C ALA A 141 -18.11 14.36 -12.15
N GLY A 142 -17.66 13.76 -13.25
CA GLY A 142 -17.75 14.32 -14.61
C GLY A 142 -16.72 15.39 -14.94
N ARG A 143 -15.56 15.39 -14.26
CA ARG A 143 -14.48 16.38 -14.47
C ARG A 143 -13.24 15.68 -15.03
N SER A 144 -12.94 15.92 -16.30
CA SER A 144 -11.84 15.27 -17.03
C SER A 144 -10.50 16.01 -16.95
N ASP A 145 -10.53 17.33 -16.81
CA ASP A 145 -9.34 18.19 -16.96
C ASP A 145 -8.96 18.90 -15.65
N VAL A 146 -8.95 18.12 -14.58
CA VAL A 146 -8.67 18.64 -13.24
C VAL A 146 -7.15 18.65 -13.01
N GLU A 147 -6.63 19.84 -12.74
CA GLU A 147 -5.26 20.00 -12.24
C GLU A 147 -5.22 19.68 -10.74
N LEU A 148 -4.31 18.79 -10.35
CA LEU A 148 -4.11 18.43 -8.96
C LEU A 148 -3.13 19.40 -8.32
N ASP A 149 -3.50 19.96 -7.18
CA ASP A 149 -2.62 20.80 -6.37
C ASP A 149 -2.18 20.07 -5.08
N PRO A 150 -1.07 20.48 -4.44
CA PRO A 150 -0.56 19.82 -3.25
C PRO A 150 -1.55 19.78 -2.07
N ASP A 151 -2.36 20.82 -1.90
CA ASP A 151 -3.32 20.92 -0.80
C ASP A 151 -4.48 19.93 -0.99
N GLY A 152 -4.94 19.74 -2.23
CA GLY A 152 -5.93 18.75 -2.60
C GLY A 152 -5.44 17.31 -2.38
N ILE A 153 -4.17 17.04 -2.66
CA ILE A 153 -3.54 15.72 -2.41
C ILE A 153 -3.44 15.46 -0.91
N GLU A 154 -3.07 16.47 -0.12
CA GLU A 154 -3.02 16.36 1.34
C GLU A 154 -4.43 16.18 1.94
N ASP A 155 -5.43 16.92 1.47
CA ASP A 155 -6.85 16.71 1.78
C ASP A 155 -7.29 15.27 1.48
N ALA A 156 -6.93 14.75 0.31
CA ALA A 156 -7.23 13.37 -0.08
C ALA A 156 -6.63 12.37 0.90
N ALA A 157 -5.36 12.55 1.28
CA ALA A 157 -4.71 11.73 2.29
C ALA A 157 -5.42 11.83 3.65
N MET A 158 -5.91 13.01 4.05
CA MET A 158 -6.70 13.18 5.28
C MET A 158 -8.02 12.40 5.24
N TYR A 159 -8.76 12.45 4.13
CA TYR A 159 -10.02 11.71 4.00
C TYR A 159 -9.81 10.19 3.94
N MET A 160 -8.78 9.73 3.24
CA MET A 160 -8.41 8.31 3.24
C MET A 160 -7.96 7.85 4.64
N ALA A 161 -7.26 8.69 5.39
CA ALA A 161 -6.89 8.41 6.76
C ALA A 161 -8.12 8.29 7.68
N ASP A 162 -9.17 9.10 7.46
CA ASP A 162 -10.45 8.94 8.17
C ASP A 162 -11.12 7.59 7.87
N LEU A 163 -11.17 7.21 6.58
CA LEU A 163 -11.67 5.89 6.19
C LEU A 163 -10.91 4.77 6.90
N LEU A 164 -9.58 4.82 6.92
CA LEU A 164 -8.75 3.83 7.61
C LEU A 164 -9.04 3.75 9.11
N ARG A 165 -9.27 4.89 9.77
CA ARG A 165 -9.64 4.92 11.20
C ARG A 165 -10.93 4.17 11.47
N SER A 166 -11.87 4.13 10.52
CA SER A 166 -13.15 3.42 10.69
C SER A 166 -12.99 1.91 10.89
N VAL A 167 -11.88 1.32 10.43
CA VAL A 167 -11.57 -0.11 10.60
C VAL A 167 -10.43 -0.36 11.60
N SER A 168 -10.04 0.65 12.37
CA SER A 168 -8.89 0.57 13.30
C SER A 168 -9.05 -0.40 14.47
N ALA A 169 -10.30 -0.75 14.83
CA ALA A 169 -10.58 -1.75 15.85
C ALA A 169 -10.23 -3.19 15.39
N SER A 170 -10.10 -3.40 14.08
CA SER A 170 -9.77 -4.68 13.49
C SER A 170 -8.26 -4.90 13.42
N PRO A 171 -7.76 -6.13 13.64
CA PRO A 171 -6.33 -6.46 13.55
C PRO A 171 -5.83 -6.53 12.09
N VAL A 172 -5.89 -5.40 11.38
CA VAL A 172 -5.28 -5.23 10.06
C VAL A 172 -3.75 -5.29 10.20
N GLY A 173 -3.10 -6.02 9.29
CA GLY A 173 -1.65 -6.21 9.28
C GLY A 173 -0.89 -5.10 8.56
N GLY A 174 -1.53 -4.42 7.60
CA GLY A 174 -0.90 -3.33 6.87
C GLY A 174 -1.81 -2.56 5.93
N VAL A 175 -1.26 -1.49 5.35
CA VAL A 175 -1.85 -0.68 4.29
C VAL A 175 -0.88 -0.65 3.13
N LEU A 176 -1.40 -0.85 1.92
CA LEU A 176 -0.65 -0.71 0.68
C LEU A 176 -1.22 0.49 -0.09
N LEU A 177 -0.39 1.50 -0.35
CA LEU A 177 -0.71 2.62 -1.24
C LEU A 177 -0.18 2.33 -2.63
N GLU A 178 -1.02 2.48 -3.66
CA GLU A 178 -0.63 2.16 -5.04
C GLU A 178 -0.85 3.31 -5.99
N GLU A 179 0.22 3.71 -6.66
CA GLU A 179 0.11 4.55 -7.83
C GLU A 179 -0.44 3.72 -9.00
N HIS A 180 -1.35 4.31 -9.77
CA HIS A 180 -1.91 3.71 -10.98
C HIS A 180 -0.95 3.90 -12.16
N PRO A 181 -0.86 2.97 -13.13
CA PRO A 181 -0.01 3.14 -14.31
C PRO A 181 -0.17 4.48 -15.04
N ASP A 182 -1.39 5.04 -15.04
CA ASP A 182 -1.70 6.32 -15.68
C ASP A 182 -1.19 7.54 -14.88
N ASP A 183 -0.79 7.36 -13.62
CA ASP A 183 -0.26 8.43 -12.75
C ASP A 183 1.09 8.97 -13.21
N ALA A 184 1.80 8.25 -14.09
CA ALA A 184 3.09 8.69 -14.65
C ALA A 184 3.00 10.05 -15.35
N GLN A 185 1.82 10.40 -15.87
CA GLN A 185 1.58 11.69 -16.54
C GLN A 185 1.26 12.83 -15.56
N MET A 186 1.00 12.51 -14.29
CA MET A 186 0.56 13.47 -13.26
C MET A 186 1.73 14.04 -12.44
N GLY A 187 2.95 14.04 -12.99
CA GLY A 187 4.15 14.52 -12.32
C GLY A 187 4.63 13.64 -11.16
N GLU A 188 5.71 14.08 -10.50
CA GLU A 188 6.30 13.39 -9.36
C GLU A 188 5.39 13.42 -8.13
N THR A 189 5.41 12.35 -7.34
CA THR A 189 4.64 12.25 -6.10
C THR A 189 5.45 12.81 -4.93
N ASP A 190 4.95 13.89 -4.33
CA ASP A 190 5.46 14.41 -3.06
C ASP A 190 4.90 13.58 -1.89
N LEU A 191 5.71 12.66 -1.35
CA LEU A 191 5.31 11.80 -0.24
C LEU A 191 5.03 12.56 1.06
N GLU A 192 5.51 13.81 1.23
CA GLU A 192 5.16 14.60 2.41
C GLU A 192 3.65 14.83 2.50
N ARG A 193 2.96 14.91 1.35
CA ARG A 193 1.49 15.05 1.31
C ARG A 193 0.76 13.80 1.80
N TYR A 194 1.44 12.67 1.95
CA TYR A 194 0.84 11.43 2.45
C TYR A 194 0.97 11.29 3.98
N ARG A 195 1.50 12.31 4.66
CA ARG A 195 1.69 12.34 6.11
C ARG A 195 0.47 11.89 6.94
N PRO A 196 -0.78 12.26 6.62
CA PRO A 196 -1.95 11.76 7.36
C PRO A 196 -2.07 10.23 7.37
N LEU A 197 -1.75 9.57 6.25
CA LEU A 197 -1.80 8.11 6.12
C LEU A 197 -0.63 7.43 6.82
N ILE A 198 0.57 8.00 6.70
CA ILE A 198 1.77 7.53 7.39
C ILE A 198 1.53 7.53 8.91
N ASN A 199 1.02 8.66 9.42
CA ASN A 199 0.72 8.81 10.84
C ASN A 199 -0.34 7.80 11.32
N VAL A 200 -1.38 7.54 10.53
CA VAL A 200 -2.41 6.54 10.88
C VAL A 200 -1.82 5.14 10.92
N ALA A 201 -1.08 4.74 9.89
CA ALA A 201 -0.46 3.42 9.84
C ALA A 201 0.48 3.21 11.04
N HIS A 202 1.35 4.19 11.35
CA HIS A 202 2.26 4.12 12.49
C HIS A 202 1.52 4.09 13.83
N HIS A 203 0.48 4.93 13.99
CA HIS A 203 -0.31 4.99 15.22
C HIS A 203 -0.97 3.64 15.54
N TYR A 204 -1.54 2.96 14.54
CA TYR A 204 -2.14 1.63 14.72
C TYR A 204 -1.15 0.48 14.53
N ARG A 205 0.14 0.79 14.30
CA ARG A 205 1.23 -0.18 14.07
C ARG A 205 0.97 -1.11 12.89
N TRP A 206 0.29 -0.59 11.87
CA TRP A 206 0.11 -1.26 10.59
C TRP A 206 1.37 -1.08 9.75
N SER A 207 1.81 -2.15 9.11
CA SER A 207 2.89 -2.04 8.14
C SER A 207 2.45 -1.20 6.96
N LEU A 208 3.26 -0.23 6.55
CA LEU A 208 2.97 0.65 5.44
C LEU A 208 3.83 0.29 4.23
N ALA A 209 3.17 -0.04 3.12
CA ALA A 209 3.82 -0.34 1.86
C ALA A 209 3.42 0.66 0.77
N LEU A 210 4.35 0.95 -0.13
CA LEU A 210 4.12 1.77 -1.32
C LEU A 210 4.41 0.98 -2.58
N ARG A 211 3.56 1.11 -3.59
CA ARG A 211 3.85 0.66 -4.96
C ARG A 211 3.95 1.88 -5.88
N PRO A 212 5.15 2.45 -6.04
CA PRO A 212 5.34 3.60 -6.91
C PRO A 212 5.33 3.18 -8.39
N ARG A 213 5.04 4.15 -9.27
CA ARG A 213 5.22 4.03 -10.72
C ARG A 213 6.42 4.82 -11.23
N SER A 214 6.81 5.86 -10.52
CA SER A 214 8.00 6.64 -10.85
C SER A 214 9.15 6.24 -9.93
N SER A 215 10.37 6.21 -10.47
CA SER A 215 11.57 6.00 -9.67
C SER A 215 11.93 7.22 -8.81
N GLY A 216 11.44 8.42 -9.15
CA GLY A 216 11.73 9.66 -8.40
C GLY A 216 11.30 9.59 -6.93
N VAL A 217 10.23 8.84 -6.64
CA VAL A 217 9.77 8.59 -5.27
C VAL A 217 10.80 7.81 -4.42
N LEU A 218 11.71 7.07 -5.06
CA LEU A 218 12.75 6.29 -4.37
C LEU A 218 13.80 7.18 -3.70
N GLU A 219 13.92 8.44 -4.10
CA GLU A 219 14.88 9.41 -3.54
C GLU A 219 14.28 10.24 -2.38
N SER A 220 12.97 10.12 -2.14
CA SER A 220 12.30 10.88 -1.09
C SER A 220 12.75 10.44 0.31
N PRO A 221 13.13 11.36 1.21
CA PRO A 221 13.49 11.01 2.58
C PRO A 221 12.33 10.38 3.36
N VAL A 222 11.08 10.74 3.01
CA VAL A 222 9.85 10.20 3.60
C VAL A 222 9.70 8.71 3.33
N LEU A 223 10.33 8.19 2.26
CA LEU A 223 10.31 6.77 1.94
C LEU A 223 10.85 5.90 3.09
N GLY A 224 11.74 6.44 3.94
CA GLY A 224 12.25 5.75 5.13
C GLY A 224 11.18 5.42 6.17
N GLU A 225 9.98 5.98 6.05
CA GLU A 225 8.82 5.73 6.92
C GLU A 225 7.89 4.64 6.38
N PHE A 226 8.15 4.14 5.17
CA PHE A 226 7.50 2.98 4.60
C PHE A 226 8.30 1.72 4.92
N ASP A 227 7.63 0.70 5.45
CA ASP A 227 8.26 -0.59 5.74
C ASP A 227 8.68 -1.34 4.46
N ALA A 228 8.04 -1.01 3.34
CA ALA A 228 8.07 -1.77 2.11
C ALA A 228 7.80 -0.90 0.87
N VAL A 229 8.55 -1.18 -0.20
CA VAL A 229 8.34 -0.60 -1.54
C VAL A 229 8.26 -1.72 -2.58
N LEU A 230 7.16 -1.82 -3.30
CA LEU A 230 6.91 -2.79 -4.36
C LEU A 230 7.27 -2.17 -5.72
N SER A 231 8.47 -2.44 -6.24
CA SER A 231 8.93 -1.87 -7.52
C SER A 231 9.26 -2.95 -8.56
N ARG A 232 9.07 -2.61 -9.84
CA ARG A 232 9.52 -3.44 -10.98
C ARG A 232 11.01 -3.27 -11.27
N ASP A 233 11.57 -2.11 -10.96
CA ASP A 233 12.89 -1.70 -11.44
C ASP A 233 13.98 -1.91 -10.41
N VAL A 234 14.27 -3.17 -10.09
CA VAL A 234 15.56 -3.51 -9.48
C VAL A 234 16.30 -4.47 -10.39
N ASN A 235 17.20 -3.88 -11.19
CA ASN A 235 18.21 -4.53 -12.01
C ASN A 235 17.78 -5.85 -12.68
N GLY A 236 16.91 -5.75 -13.69
CA GLY A 236 16.75 -6.78 -14.73
C GLY A 236 16.06 -8.10 -14.32
N GLY A 237 15.31 -8.13 -13.21
CA GLY A 237 14.50 -9.28 -12.78
C GLY A 237 13.03 -8.90 -12.49
N PRO A 238 12.12 -9.88 -12.30
CA PRO A 238 10.73 -9.59 -11.95
C PRO A 238 10.63 -8.83 -10.62
N ALA A 239 9.56 -8.04 -10.46
CA ALA A 239 9.38 -7.06 -9.38
C ALA A 239 9.84 -7.52 -7.99
N GLY A 240 10.53 -6.63 -7.28
CA GLY A 240 11.13 -6.85 -5.97
C GLY A 240 10.52 -5.96 -4.89
N LEU A 241 10.56 -6.46 -3.65
CA LEU A 241 10.15 -5.74 -2.45
C LEU A 241 11.40 -5.13 -1.79
N HIS A 242 11.45 -3.80 -1.70
CA HIS A 242 12.58 -3.05 -1.14
C HIS A 242 12.21 -2.45 0.21
N ARG A 243 13.20 -2.36 1.10
CA ARG A 243 13.06 -1.60 2.33
C ARG A 243 13.30 -0.12 2.02
N GLY A 244 12.38 0.75 2.41
CA GLY A 244 12.62 2.19 2.46
C GLY A 244 13.61 2.49 3.58
N GLY A 245 14.85 2.82 3.25
CA GLY A 245 15.83 3.21 4.25
C GLY A 245 17.19 3.50 3.65
N CYS A 246 17.64 4.75 3.79
CA CYS A 246 19.05 5.09 3.66
C CYS A 246 19.87 4.17 4.54
N GLU A 247 20.91 3.58 3.96
CA GLU A 247 21.92 2.82 4.67
C GLU A 247 22.44 3.67 5.84
N PRO A 248 22.42 3.18 7.08
CA PRO A 248 23.00 3.93 8.18
C PRO A 248 24.48 4.14 7.86
N ALA A 249 24.90 5.41 7.82
CA ALA A 249 26.30 5.78 7.68
C ALA A 249 27.13 4.93 8.65
N PRO A 250 28.28 4.38 8.23
CA PRO A 250 29.04 3.47 9.06
C PRO A 250 29.37 4.17 10.38
N VAL A 251 28.91 3.57 11.47
CA VAL A 251 29.23 3.99 12.84
C VAL A 251 30.75 3.91 12.98
N GLY A 252 31.40 5.06 12.83
CA GLY A 252 32.84 5.20 13.07
C GLY A 252 33.15 4.77 14.51
N PRO A 253 34.27 4.07 14.76
CA PRO A 253 34.53 3.53 16.08
C PRO A 253 34.75 4.66 17.10
N ALA A 254 34.20 4.44 18.30
CA ALA A 254 34.29 5.30 19.45
C ALA A 254 35.73 5.76 19.73
N ARG A 255 35.96 7.07 19.64
CA ARG A 255 37.22 7.71 20.03
C ARG A 255 37.31 7.71 21.56
N ARG A 256 38.21 6.90 22.14
CA ARG A 256 38.82 7.18 23.44
C ARG A 256 40.15 7.91 23.23
N CYS A 257 40.35 8.99 23.98
CA CYS A 257 41.53 9.83 23.90
C CYS A 257 42.77 9.19 24.56
N ARG A 258 43.83 8.99 23.75
CA ARG A 258 45.29 9.21 23.96
C ARG A 258 46.04 8.43 25.09
N PRO A 259 47.38 8.15 24.95
CA PRO A 259 48.41 9.05 24.41
C PRO A 259 49.36 8.52 23.32
N TRP A 260 50.00 9.53 22.73
CA TRP A 260 50.95 9.60 21.62
C TRP A 260 52.10 8.57 21.66
N ARG A 261 52.29 7.80 20.58
CA ARG A 261 53.60 7.24 20.18
C ARG A 261 53.74 7.19 18.65
N LYS A 262 54.96 7.47 18.21
CA LYS A 262 55.43 7.64 16.82
C LYS A 262 55.38 6.35 16.01
N GLY A 263 55.15 6.46 14.70
CA GLY A 263 55.79 5.59 13.71
C GLY A 263 54.88 4.94 12.68
N SER A 264 55.35 5.02 11.43
CA SER A 264 55.09 4.14 10.28
C SER A 264 53.72 4.17 9.59
N SER A 265 53.80 4.65 8.35
CA SER A 265 52.92 4.47 7.20
C SER A 265 52.58 3.01 6.92
N THR A 266 51.30 2.70 6.68
CA THR A 266 50.81 1.76 5.67
C THR A 266 49.27 1.74 5.74
N SER A 267 48.59 2.24 4.71
CA SER A 267 47.13 2.08 4.58
C SER A 267 46.83 0.73 3.91
N PRO A 268 45.96 -0.13 4.48
CA PRO A 268 45.60 -1.40 3.86
C PRO A 268 44.52 -1.22 2.79
N LYS A 269 44.68 -1.93 1.67
CA LYS A 269 43.71 -2.08 0.58
C LYS A 269 42.48 -2.85 1.06
N CYS A 270 41.30 -2.25 1.00
CA CYS A 270 40.02 -2.95 1.15
C CYS A 270 39.64 -3.65 -0.17
N ARG A 271 39.46 -4.98 -0.12
CA ARG A 271 38.69 -5.74 -1.13
C ARG A 271 37.21 -5.77 -0.69
N PRO A 272 36.23 -5.70 -1.60
CA PRO A 272 34.84 -5.92 -1.23
C PRO A 272 34.58 -7.42 -1.07
N THR A 273 34.07 -7.81 0.09
CA THR A 273 33.48 -9.14 0.33
C THR A 273 32.04 -9.15 -0.16
N SER A 274 31.77 -9.98 -1.15
CA SER A 274 30.43 -10.33 -1.63
C SER A 274 29.63 -11.03 -0.54
N GLY A 275 28.61 -10.36 -0.01
CA GLY A 275 27.55 -10.99 0.79
C GLY A 275 26.42 -11.52 -0.10
N PRO A 276 25.65 -12.53 0.34
CA PRO A 276 24.68 -13.21 -0.50
C PRO A 276 23.49 -12.32 -0.85
N SER A 277 23.23 -12.13 -2.14
CA SER A 277 22.03 -11.47 -2.66
C SER A 277 20.81 -12.38 -2.49
N LEU A 278 19.82 -11.95 -1.69
CA LEU A 278 18.51 -12.59 -1.63
C LEU A 278 17.64 -12.04 -2.76
N SER A 279 17.40 -12.87 -3.77
CA SER A 279 16.52 -12.58 -4.91
C SER A 279 15.07 -12.94 -4.55
N TRP A 280 14.15 -11.99 -4.75
CA TRP A 280 12.72 -12.21 -4.73
C TRP A 280 12.18 -12.25 -6.17
N LYS A 281 11.07 -12.96 -6.38
CA LYS A 281 10.28 -12.90 -7.62
C LYS A 281 8.84 -12.56 -7.26
N ALA A 282 8.38 -11.36 -7.57
CA ALA A 282 6.95 -11.07 -7.60
C ALA A 282 6.39 -11.46 -8.98
N TRP A 283 5.34 -12.28 -8.97
CA TRP A 283 4.62 -12.64 -10.19
C TRP A 283 3.46 -11.66 -10.39
N LEU A 284 3.46 -11.01 -11.56
CA LEU A 284 2.34 -10.24 -12.08
C LEU A 284 1.54 -11.17 -13.00
N VAL A 285 0.25 -11.34 -12.71
CA VAL A 285 -0.75 -11.83 -13.66
C VAL A 285 -1.78 -10.73 -13.85
#